data_AF-A0A381ZZL1-F1
#
_entry.id   AF-A0A381ZZL1-F1
#
_cell.length_a   1.000
_cell.length_b   1.000
_cell.length_c   1.000
_cell.angle_alpha   90.00
_cell.angle_beta   90.00
_cell.angle_gamma   90.00
#
_symmetry.space_group_name_H-M   'P 1'
#
loop_
_entity.id
_entity.type
_entity.pdbx_description
1 polymer ?
#
loop_
_entity_poly.entity_id
_entity_poly.type
_entity_poly.pdbx_seq_one_letter_code
_entity_poly.pdbx_strand_id
1 'polypeptide(L)'
;MADEEQEEGGGGAAGGSVLKKYGPLAAIVLLAQVVLAWVVIQVTLKDKVVLDDTEDPLIPEIEQQMVESDDGSASTELPYYLKRPEVLERITANPAGTNASRFVVIGVELGLIGKNADGEQLKPAEIEADAPALLLIDSNLGKMKSIILSVLGKTYIDQFESEMGLIGDEILGELNRQVFDKISWDEDGKKFIKVSEVVFTSKIIQ
;
A
#
# COMPACT_ATOMS: atom_id res chain seq x y z
N MET A 1 15.89 54.04 -46.89
CA MET A 1 16.00 53.42 -45.56
C MET A 1 15.24 52.11 -45.71
N ALA A 2 15.88 51.14 -46.37
CA ALA A 2 16.74 50.11 -45.75
C ALA A 2 15.83 49.08 -45.06
N ASP A 3 15.61 47.89 -45.62
CA ASP A 3 16.54 46.74 -45.65
C ASP A 3 16.83 46.23 -44.22
N GLU A 4 16.85 44.93 -43.88
CA GLU A 4 16.51 43.68 -44.60
C GLU A 4 15.27 43.01 -43.91
N GLU A 5 14.73 41.80 -44.17
CA GLU A 5 14.97 40.67 -45.10
C GLU A 5 13.65 39.83 -45.25
N GLN A 6 13.61 38.78 -46.09
CA GLN A 6 12.51 37.79 -46.24
C GLN A 6 13.07 36.43 -46.67
N GLU A 7 12.76 35.33 -45.96
CA GLU A 7 12.76 33.91 -46.43
C GLU A 7 12.15 33.05 -45.29
N GLU A 8 11.04 32.33 -45.42
CA GLU A 8 10.65 31.21 -46.31
C GLU A 8 11.34 29.85 -46.04
N GLY A 9 10.52 28.79 -46.01
CA GLY A 9 10.96 27.39 -46.03
C GLY A 9 11.48 26.84 -44.70
N GLY A 10 11.31 25.55 -44.39
CA GLY A 10 10.64 24.46 -45.09
C GLY A 10 10.77 23.17 -44.27
N GLY A 11 9.80 22.26 -44.36
CA GLY A 11 9.82 21.02 -43.57
C GLY A 11 10.87 20.01 -44.02
N GLY A 12 11.23 19.07 -43.15
CA GLY A 12 12.12 17.96 -43.50
C GLY A 12 12.45 17.08 -42.31
N ALA A 13 11.97 15.83 -42.32
CA ALA A 13 12.31 14.85 -41.30
C ALA A 13 13.76 14.36 -41.47
N ALA A 14 14.51 14.30 -40.37
CA ALA A 14 15.76 13.53 -40.29
C ALA A 14 16.00 13.07 -38.84
N GLY A 15 16.19 11.77 -38.64
CA GLY A 15 16.59 11.24 -37.34
C GLY A 15 18.01 11.69 -36.98
N GLY A 16 18.17 12.27 -35.78
CA GLY A 16 19.47 12.73 -35.30
C GLY A 16 19.52 12.72 -33.78
N SER A 17 20.47 11.98 -33.20
CA SER A 17 20.59 11.77 -31.76
C SER A 17 20.67 13.09 -30.98
N VAL A 18 19.75 13.25 -30.02
CA VAL A 18 19.76 14.36 -29.04
C VAL A 18 21.06 14.48 -28.24
N LEU A 19 21.89 13.42 -28.20
CA LEU A 19 23.23 13.43 -27.58
C LEU A 19 24.23 14.45 -28.17
N LYS A 20 24.00 15.01 -29.38
CA LYS A 20 24.96 15.97 -29.97
C LYS A 20 24.76 17.43 -29.56
N LYS A 21 23.62 17.80 -28.94
CA LYS A 21 23.31 19.22 -28.64
C LYS A 21 23.79 19.69 -27.26
N TYR A 22 24.21 18.75 -26.41
CA TYR A 22 24.82 19.03 -25.11
C TYR A 22 26.23 18.46 -25.11
N GLY A 23 27.24 19.33 -25.12
CA GLY A 23 28.65 18.92 -25.10
C GLY A 23 29.03 18.16 -23.83
N PRO A 24 30.24 17.56 -23.76
CA PRO A 24 30.67 16.69 -22.66
C PRO A 24 30.57 17.33 -21.26
N LEU A 25 30.59 18.66 -21.18
CA LEU A 25 30.34 19.43 -19.95
C LEU A 25 28.98 19.13 -19.32
N ALA A 26 27.91 18.91 -20.09
CA ALA A 26 26.57 18.63 -19.54
C ALA A 26 26.50 17.25 -18.88
N ALA A 27 27.19 16.25 -19.45
CA ALA A 27 27.31 14.92 -18.85
C ALA A 27 28.10 14.98 -17.53
N ILE A 28 29.14 15.82 -17.46
CA ILE A 28 29.90 16.08 -16.23
C ILE A 28 29.02 16.77 -15.18
N VAL A 29 28.19 17.75 -15.57
CA VAL A 29 27.25 18.42 -14.65
C VAL A 29 26.20 17.44 -14.10
N LEU A 30 25.63 16.56 -14.94
CA LEU A 30 24.68 15.53 -14.49
C LEU A 30 25.35 14.53 -13.54
N LEU A 31 26.56 14.05 -13.84
CA LEU A 31 27.34 13.20 -12.92
C LEU A 31 27.63 13.91 -11.60
N ALA A 32 28.02 15.18 -11.65
CA ALA A 32 28.26 15.98 -10.46
C ALA A 32 26.97 16.13 -9.61
N GLN A 33 25.81 16.36 -10.23
CA GLN A 33 24.52 16.42 -9.54
C GLN A 33 24.14 15.09 -8.87
N VAL A 34 24.36 13.95 -9.53
CA VAL A 34 24.10 12.61 -8.94
C VAL A 34 25.02 12.35 -7.75
N VAL A 35 26.31 12.70 -7.85
CA VAL A 35 27.26 12.58 -6.73
C VAL A 35 26.89 13.53 -5.58
N LEU A 36 26.45 14.75 -5.87
CA LEU A 36 26.01 15.72 -4.84
C LEU A 36 24.75 15.23 -4.13
N ALA A 37 23.77 14.69 -4.85
CA ALA A 37 22.57 14.08 -4.27
C ALA A 37 22.92 12.87 -3.39
N TRP A 38 23.82 12.00 -3.84
CA TRP A 38 24.32 10.87 -3.04
C TRP A 38 25.01 11.32 -1.74
N VAL A 39 25.86 12.36 -1.81
CA VAL A 39 26.53 12.93 -0.63
C VAL A 39 25.51 13.57 0.32
N VAL A 40 24.51 14.29 -0.18
CA VAL A 40 23.44 14.88 0.65
C VAL A 40 22.62 13.79 1.36
N ILE A 41 22.30 12.68 0.69
CA ILE A 41 21.61 11.53 1.32
C ILE A 41 22.51 10.90 2.39
N GLN A 42 23.79 10.66 2.10
CA GLN A 42 24.74 10.11 3.07
C GLN A 42 24.93 11.00 4.31
N VAL A 43 24.99 12.32 4.15
CA VAL A 43 25.14 13.27 5.27
C VAL A 43 23.84 13.38 6.07
N THR A 44 22.68 13.50 5.42
CA THR A 44 21.38 13.62 6.12
C THR A 44 20.96 12.33 6.84
N LEU A 45 21.42 11.16 6.38
CA LEU A 45 21.26 9.90 7.11
C LEU A 45 22.28 9.73 8.25
N LYS A 46 23.51 10.26 8.13
CA LYS A 46 24.51 10.20 9.21
C LYS A 46 24.14 11.06 10.42
N ASP A 47 23.60 12.26 10.20
CA ASP A 47 23.15 13.15 11.30
C ASP A 47 21.87 12.66 12.01
N LYS A 48 21.25 11.57 11.54
CA LYS A 48 20.08 10.94 12.18
C LYS A 48 20.41 9.71 13.05
N VAL A 49 21.70 9.41 13.26
CA VAL A 49 22.15 8.36 14.18
C VAL A 49 22.92 8.97 15.35
N VAL A 50 22.22 9.79 16.13
CA VAL A 50 22.55 9.98 17.55
C VAL A 50 21.68 9.00 18.31
N LEU A 51 22.27 7.87 18.69
CA LEU A 51 21.76 7.02 19.76
C LEU A 51 22.01 7.77 21.07
N ASP A 52 20.99 8.45 21.57
CA ASP A 52 20.99 8.95 22.94
C ASP A 52 20.46 7.82 23.82
N ASP A 53 21.36 7.13 24.51
CA ASP A 53 21.01 6.17 25.56
C ASP A 53 20.39 6.94 26.73
N THR A 54 19.08 6.90 26.87
CA THR A 54 18.42 7.24 28.14
C THR A 54 17.29 6.26 28.40
N GLU A 55 17.41 5.50 29.48
CA GLU A 55 16.47 4.47 29.88
C GLU A 55 15.15 5.09 30.38
N ASP A 56 14.04 4.80 29.70
CA ASP A 56 12.69 4.90 30.29
C ASP A 56 11.77 3.85 29.61
N PRO A 57 11.58 2.66 30.22
CA PRO A 57 10.84 1.57 29.60
C PRO A 57 9.32 1.76 29.76
N LEU A 58 8.72 2.51 28.84
CA LEU A 58 7.26 2.63 28.67
C LEU A 58 6.79 2.03 27.34
N ILE A 59 7.32 0.85 27.01
CA ILE A 59 6.67 -0.08 26.08
C ILE A 59 5.60 -0.81 26.90
N PRO A 60 4.28 -0.57 26.70
CA PRO A 60 3.28 -1.48 27.22
C PRO A 60 3.51 -2.85 26.58
N GLU A 61 3.52 -3.92 27.39
CA GLU A 61 3.71 -5.28 26.89
C GLU A 61 2.79 -5.55 25.71
N ILE A 62 3.39 -5.65 24.52
CA ILE A 62 2.75 -6.31 23.40
C ILE A 62 2.78 -7.78 23.79
N GLU A 63 1.68 -8.25 24.39
CA GLU A 63 1.42 -9.67 24.56
C GLU A 63 1.42 -10.30 23.16
N GLN A 64 2.59 -10.79 22.74
CA GLN A 64 2.73 -11.74 21.65
C GLN A 64 2.13 -13.05 22.14
N GLN A 65 0.81 -13.10 22.18
CA GLN A 65 0.05 -14.28 22.53
C GLN A 65 0.21 -15.30 21.40
N MET A 66 1.30 -16.06 21.46
CA MET A 66 1.46 -17.29 20.70
C MET A 66 0.35 -18.25 21.11
N VAL A 67 -0.72 -18.27 20.35
CA VAL A 67 -1.76 -19.31 20.47
C VAL A 67 -1.25 -20.54 19.73
N GLU A 68 -0.53 -21.40 20.45
CA GLU A 68 -0.11 -22.69 19.93
C GLU A 68 -1.28 -23.69 19.97
N SER A 69 -1.92 -23.84 18.81
CA SER A 69 -2.59 -25.04 18.26
C SER A 69 -3.54 -25.88 19.12
N ASP A 70 -4.78 -26.06 18.64
CA ASP A 70 -5.51 -27.33 18.76
C ASP A 70 -6.15 -27.73 17.40
N ASP A 71 -6.45 -29.01 17.25
CA ASP A 71 -6.42 -29.77 15.98
C ASP A 71 -7.60 -29.52 15.01
N GLY A 72 -7.41 -29.67 13.69
CA GLY A 72 -8.51 -29.41 12.74
C GLY A 72 -8.30 -29.34 11.21
N SER A 73 -7.20 -29.82 10.62
CA SER A 73 -7.09 -30.06 9.15
C SER A 73 -7.35 -28.88 8.18
N ALA A 74 -6.90 -27.67 8.51
CA ALA A 74 -6.75 -26.56 7.55
C ALA A 74 -5.27 -26.25 7.28
N SER A 75 -4.94 -25.82 6.06
CA SER A 75 -3.57 -25.61 5.59
C SER A 75 -2.79 -24.64 6.48
N THR A 76 -1.66 -25.10 7.02
CA THR A 76 -0.91 -24.48 8.12
C THR A 76 0.08 -23.40 7.65
N GLU A 77 -0.32 -22.57 6.70
CA GLU A 77 0.51 -21.46 6.19
C GLU A 77 -0.16 -20.12 6.52
N LEU A 78 0.61 -19.23 7.16
CA LEU A 78 0.19 -17.86 7.47
C LEU A 78 -0.10 -17.08 6.18
N PRO A 79 -1.10 -16.17 6.16
CA PRO A 79 -1.42 -15.39 4.97
C PRO A 79 -0.37 -14.32 4.66
N TYR A 80 -0.39 -13.81 3.42
CA TYR A 80 0.41 -12.65 3.04
C TYR A 80 -0.24 -11.37 3.55
N TYR A 81 0.37 -10.69 4.52
CA TYR A 81 -0.14 -9.40 5.01
C TYR A 81 0.19 -8.27 4.03
N LEU A 82 -0.84 -7.81 3.31
CA LEU A 82 -0.75 -6.64 2.45
C LEU A 82 -0.66 -5.36 3.30
N LYS A 83 0.55 -4.82 3.41
CA LYS A 83 0.82 -3.53 4.06
C LYS A 83 0.82 -2.40 3.03
N ARG A 84 -0.04 -1.39 3.23
CA ARG A 84 -0.15 -0.18 2.38
C ARG A 84 -0.37 1.06 3.24
N PRO A 85 0.68 1.56 3.92
CA PRO A 85 0.54 2.60 4.96
C PRO A 85 -0.13 3.87 4.45
N GLU A 86 0.28 4.37 3.27
CA GLU A 86 -0.25 5.59 2.64
C GLU A 86 -1.79 5.61 2.49
N VAL A 87 -2.42 4.43 2.40
CA VAL A 87 -3.87 4.31 2.15
C VAL A 87 -4.61 3.73 3.36
N LEU A 88 -4.06 2.69 4.00
CA LEU A 88 -4.76 1.83 4.96
C LEU A 88 -4.30 1.99 6.43
N GLU A 89 -3.15 2.59 6.73
CA GLU A 89 -2.68 2.80 8.11
C GLU A 89 -3.52 3.84 8.87
N ARG A 90 -4.13 4.79 8.15
CA ARG A 90 -4.89 5.89 8.74
C ARG A 90 -6.18 6.18 7.99
N ILE A 91 -7.20 5.35 8.26
CA ILE A 91 -8.57 5.54 7.77
C ILE A 91 -9.37 6.25 8.85
N THR A 92 -9.74 7.51 8.59
CA THR A 92 -10.57 8.32 9.48
C THR A 92 -12.05 8.22 9.06
N ALA A 93 -12.92 7.83 9.98
CA ALA A 93 -14.36 7.69 9.80
C ALA A 93 -15.13 8.47 10.88
N ASN A 94 -16.35 8.92 10.55
CA ASN A 94 -17.31 9.44 11.53
C ASN A 94 -18.33 8.32 11.82
N PRO A 95 -18.35 7.74 13.04
CA PRO A 95 -19.28 6.66 13.41
C PRO A 95 -20.76 7.02 13.26
N ALA A 96 -21.60 6.01 13.22
CA ALA A 96 -23.05 6.20 13.30
C ALA A 96 -23.47 6.79 14.65
N GLY A 97 -24.50 7.64 14.63
CA GLY A 97 -25.05 8.27 15.83
C GLY A 97 -24.19 9.37 16.46
N THR A 98 -23.09 9.80 15.83
CA THR A 98 -22.18 10.83 16.38
C THR A 98 -22.23 12.15 15.63
N ASN A 99 -21.91 13.23 16.34
CA ASN A 99 -21.65 14.53 15.73
C ASN A 99 -20.26 14.53 15.08
N ALA A 100 -20.05 15.38 14.06
CA ALA A 100 -18.78 15.51 13.34
C ALA A 100 -17.54 15.92 14.18
N SER A 101 -17.73 16.15 15.49
CA SER A 101 -16.67 16.36 16.47
C SER A 101 -16.08 15.07 17.04
N ARG A 102 -16.74 13.91 16.83
CA ARG A 102 -16.19 12.60 17.17
C ARG A 102 -15.81 11.84 15.91
N PHE A 103 -14.67 11.17 15.94
CA PHE A 103 -14.19 10.36 14.83
C PHE A 103 -13.32 9.22 15.30
N VAL A 104 -13.28 8.18 14.49
CA VAL A 104 -12.46 6.99 14.71
C VAL A 104 -11.38 6.95 13.64
N VAL A 105 -10.15 6.72 14.06
CA VAL A 105 -9.00 6.50 13.18
C VAL A 105 -8.55 5.06 13.36
N ILE A 106 -8.60 4.29 12.27
CA ILE A 106 -8.23 2.88 12.25
C ILE A 106 -7.16 2.63 11.20
N GLY A 107 -6.16 1.84 11.58
CA GLY A 107 -5.20 1.21 10.67
C GLY A 107 -5.61 -0.20 10.34
N VAL A 108 -5.47 -0.60 9.07
CA VAL A 108 -5.86 -1.92 8.57
C VAL A 108 -4.72 -2.56 7.76
N GLU A 109 -4.41 -3.81 8.07
CA GLU A 109 -3.67 -4.72 7.20
C GLU A 109 -4.61 -5.85 6.75
N LEU A 110 -4.43 -6.33 5.52
CA LEU A 110 -5.25 -7.38 4.93
C LEU A 110 -4.43 -8.66 4.78
N GLY A 111 -4.83 -9.73 5.45
CA GLY A 111 -4.26 -11.05 5.22
C GLY A 111 -4.81 -11.61 3.91
N LEU A 112 -3.93 -11.90 2.95
CA LEU A 112 -4.28 -12.45 1.64
C LEU A 112 -3.90 -13.92 1.55
N ILE A 113 -4.82 -14.72 1.02
CA ILE A 113 -4.58 -16.09 0.57
C ILE A 113 -4.95 -16.20 -0.90
N GLY A 114 -4.35 -17.16 -1.60
CA GLY A 114 -4.73 -17.43 -2.97
C GLY A 114 -4.54 -18.88 -3.37
N LYS A 115 -4.99 -19.21 -4.57
CA LYS A 115 -4.72 -20.49 -5.23
C LYS A 115 -4.17 -20.28 -6.63
N ASN A 116 -3.26 -21.15 -7.04
CA ASN A 116 -2.74 -21.19 -8.41
C ASN A 116 -3.78 -21.82 -9.37
N ALA A 117 -3.49 -21.82 -10.67
CA ALA A 117 -4.40 -22.37 -11.69
C ALA A 117 -4.61 -23.89 -11.56
N ASP A 118 -3.69 -24.58 -10.88
CA ASP A 118 -3.74 -26.01 -10.58
C ASP A 118 -4.53 -26.34 -9.28
N GLY A 119 -4.97 -25.32 -8.54
CA GLY A 119 -5.81 -25.42 -7.34
C GLY A 119 -5.04 -25.60 -6.02
N GLU A 120 -3.72 -25.58 -6.08
CA GLU A 120 -2.83 -25.55 -4.91
C GLU A 120 -2.83 -24.16 -4.27
N GLN A 121 -2.56 -24.08 -2.97
CA GLN A 121 -2.53 -22.82 -2.24
C GLN A 121 -1.22 -22.07 -2.52
N LEU A 122 -1.33 -20.77 -2.81
CA LEU A 122 -0.18 -19.89 -3.01
C LEU A 122 0.45 -19.54 -1.66
N LYS A 123 1.78 -19.68 -1.59
CA LYS A 123 2.57 -19.25 -0.44
C LYS A 123 2.67 -17.73 -0.38
N PRO A 124 2.92 -17.13 0.80
CA PRO A 124 3.09 -15.68 0.91
C PRO A 124 4.16 -15.10 -0.02
N ALA A 125 5.29 -15.80 -0.18
CA ALA A 125 6.37 -15.39 -1.09
C ALA A 125 5.97 -15.46 -2.57
N GLU A 126 5.00 -16.31 -2.95
CA GLU A 126 4.49 -16.39 -4.33
C GLU A 126 3.51 -15.25 -4.61
N ILE A 127 2.68 -14.88 -3.63
CA ILE A 127 1.82 -13.69 -3.69
C ILE A 127 2.66 -12.41 -3.76
N GLU A 128 3.76 -12.34 -3.00
CA GLU A 128 4.70 -11.21 -3.02
C GLU A 128 5.45 -11.08 -4.35
N ALA A 129 5.86 -12.20 -4.95
CA ALA A 129 6.53 -12.22 -6.26
C ALA A 129 5.59 -11.89 -7.44
N ASP A 130 4.28 -12.01 -7.26
CA ASP A 130 3.26 -11.77 -8.28
C ASP A 130 2.95 -10.27 -8.47
N ALA A 131 3.92 -9.55 -9.01
CA ALA A 131 3.80 -8.12 -9.30
C ALA A 131 2.54 -7.76 -10.13
N PRO A 132 2.09 -8.55 -11.14
CA PRO A 132 0.80 -8.30 -11.81
C PRO A 132 -0.41 -8.33 -10.87
N ALA A 133 -0.51 -9.32 -9.98
CA ALA A 133 -1.61 -9.39 -9.02
C ALA A 133 -1.55 -8.28 -7.98
N LEU A 134 -0.36 -7.96 -7.46
CA LEU A 134 -0.17 -6.82 -6.56
C LEU A 134 -0.57 -5.49 -7.23
N LEU A 135 -0.25 -5.28 -8.51
CA LEU A 135 -0.67 -4.10 -9.25
C LEU A 135 -2.19 -4.01 -9.44
N LEU A 136 -2.88 -5.14 -9.64
CA LEU A 136 -4.35 -5.19 -9.69
C LEU A 136 -4.99 -4.85 -8.33
N ILE A 137 -4.39 -5.34 -7.23
CA ILE A 137 -4.80 -4.99 -5.85
C ILE A 137 -4.58 -3.49 -5.60
N ASP A 138 -3.41 -2.97 -5.95
CA ASP A 138 -3.03 -1.57 -5.75
C ASP A 138 -3.92 -0.62 -6.57
N SER A 139 -4.28 -1.01 -7.79
CA SER A 139 -5.26 -0.28 -8.63
C SER A 139 -6.65 -0.18 -7.99
N ASN A 140 -6.99 -1.08 -7.04
CA ASN A 140 -8.25 -1.09 -6.31
C ASN A 140 -8.16 -0.46 -4.91
N LEU A 141 -6.99 0.02 -4.45
CA LEU A 141 -6.79 0.55 -3.09
C LEU A 141 -7.79 1.64 -2.69
N GLY A 142 -8.09 2.58 -3.58
CA GLY A 142 -9.09 3.63 -3.33
C GLY A 142 -10.50 3.08 -3.11
N LYS A 143 -10.86 2.00 -3.79
CA LYS A 143 -12.13 1.30 -3.62
C LYS A 143 -12.16 0.49 -2.32
N MET A 144 -11.08 -0.22 -1.99
CA MET A 144 -10.94 -0.92 -0.71
C MET A 144 -11.07 0.05 0.48
N LYS A 145 -10.38 1.19 0.43
CA LYS A 145 -10.53 2.27 1.43
C LYS A 145 -11.96 2.80 1.53
N SER A 146 -12.64 3.00 0.40
CA SER A 146 -14.04 3.44 0.37
C SER A 146 -15.00 2.42 0.99
N ILE A 147 -14.78 1.14 0.75
CA ILE A 147 -15.55 0.04 1.37
C ILE A 147 -15.34 0.02 2.89
N ILE A 148 -14.07 0.04 3.34
CA ILE A 148 -13.73 0.10 4.76
C ILE A 148 -14.40 1.32 5.40
N LEU A 149 -14.23 2.52 4.82
CA LEU A 149 -14.85 3.76 5.30
C LEU A 149 -16.38 3.67 5.39
N SER A 150 -17.03 3.01 4.43
CA SER A 150 -18.47 2.78 4.43
C SER A 150 -18.94 1.85 5.56
N VAL A 151 -18.14 0.83 5.90
CA VAL A 151 -18.39 -0.03 7.07
C VAL A 151 -18.17 0.77 8.37
N LEU A 152 -17.01 1.43 8.51
CA LEU A 152 -16.70 2.22 9.71
C LEU A 152 -17.70 3.35 9.98
N GLY A 153 -18.27 3.95 8.92
CA GLY A 153 -19.26 5.03 9.03
C GLY A 153 -20.69 4.61 9.39
N LYS A 154 -21.02 3.31 9.32
CA LYS A 154 -22.32 2.77 9.78
C LYS A 154 -22.25 2.09 11.14
N THR A 155 -21.06 1.82 11.65
CA THR A 155 -20.78 1.27 12.98
C THR A 155 -20.91 2.35 14.07
N TYR A 156 -21.46 2.01 15.24
CA TYR A 156 -21.55 2.92 16.39
C TYR A 156 -20.27 2.90 17.25
N ILE A 157 -20.05 3.92 18.09
CA ILE A 157 -18.82 4.04 18.92
C ILE A 157 -18.60 2.84 19.85
N ASP A 158 -19.65 2.39 20.52
CA ASP A 158 -19.62 1.26 21.46
C ASP A 158 -19.19 -0.04 20.77
N GLN A 159 -19.61 -0.26 19.52
CA GLN A 159 -19.19 -1.42 18.72
C GLN A 159 -17.69 -1.41 18.41
N PHE A 160 -17.04 -0.23 18.31
CA PHE A 160 -15.59 -0.16 18.19
C PHE A 160 -14.85 -0.57 19.47
N GLU A 161 -15.53 -0.61 20.62
CA GLU A 161 -14.97 -1.05 21.89
C GLU A 161 -15.18 -2.55 22.10
N SER A 162 -16.36 -3.09 21.79
CA SER A 162 -16.76 -4.48 22.08
C SER A 162 -16.79 -5.45 20.89
N GLU A 163 -17.01 -4.97 19.66
CA GLU A 163 -17.41 -5.79 18.49
C GLU A 163 -16.39 -5.73 17.33
N MET A 164 -15.13 -5.38 17.62
CA MET A 164 -14.09 -5.18 16.60
C MET A 164 -13.92 -6.36 15.63
N GLY A 165 -14.07 -7.60 16.12
CA GLY A 165 -14.04 -8.80 15.26
C GLY A 165 -15.15 -8.81 14.21
N LEU A 166 -16.39 -8.46 14.59
CA LEU A 166 -17.53 -8.42 13.67
C LEU A 166 -17.37 -7.31 12.60
N ILE A 167 -16.74 -6.20 12.98
CA ILE A 167 -16.36 -5.13 12.03
C ILE A 167 -15.31 -5.65 11.04
N GLY A 168 -14.34 -6.45 11.51
CA GLY A 168 -13.35 -7.13 10.66
C GLY A 168 -13.98 -8.11 9.68
N ASP A 169 -14.88 -8.98 10.16
CA ASP A 169 -15.62 -9.94 9.33
C ASP A 169 -16.48 -9.24 8.26
N GLU A 170 -17.13 -8.14 8.62
CA GLU A 170 -17.93 -7.35 7.68
C GLU A 170 -17.05 -6.66 6.62
N ILE A 171 -15.91 -6.08 7.02
CA ILE A 171 -14.91 -5.55 6.08
C ILE A 171 -14.40 -6.65 5.14
N LEU A 172 -14.07 -7.83 5.66
CA LEU A 172 -13.60 -8.98 4.88
C LEU A 172 -14.65 -9.40 3.83
N GLY A 173 -15.90 -9.57 4.27
CA GLY A 173 -17.00 -9.98 3.39
C GLY A 173 -17.26 -8.95 2.29
N GLU A 174 -17.25 -7.66 2.62
CA GLU A 174 -17.45 -6.58 1.65
C GLU A 174 -16.27 -6.41 0.69
N LEU A 175 -15.02 -6.50 1.17
CA LEU A 175 -13.82 -6.44 0.32
C LEU A 175 -13.79 -7.60 -0.68
N ASN A 176 -14.03 -8.83 -0.23
CA ASN A 176 -14.09 -9.98 -1.12
C ASN A 176 -15.21 -9.81 -2.18
N ARG A 177 -16.45 -9.58 -1.73
CA ARG A 177 -17.64 -9.47 -2.60
C ARG A 177 -17.56 -8.31 -3.61
N GLN A 178 -16.96 -7.18 -3.22
CA GLN A 178 -16.94 -5.98 -4.06
C GLN A 178 -15.64 -5.78 -4.85
N VAL A 179 -14.52 -6.39 -4.43
CA VAL A 179 -13.20 -6.21 -5.05
C VAL A 179 -12.64 -7.55 -5.52
N PHE A 180 -12.24 -8.45 -4.61
CA PHE A 180 -11.43 -9.63 -4.97
C PHE A 180 -12.19 -10.65 -5.84
N ASP A 181 -13.49 -10.85 -5.60
CA ASP A 181 -14.36 -11.70 -6.42
C ASP A 181 -14.66 -11.12 -7.82
N LYS A 182 -14.24 -9.88 -8.09
CA LYS A 182 -14.43 -9.18 -9.37
C LYS A 182 -13.14 -8.95 -10.16
N ILE A 183 -11.99 -9.34 -9.61
CA ILE A 183 -10.71 -9.30 -10.30
C ILE A 183 -10.53 -10.63 -11.05
N SER A 184 -10.18 -10.55 -12.34
CA SER A 184 -9.70 -11.72 -13.09
C SER A 184 -8.20 -11.87 -12.79
N TRP A 185 -7.83 -12.91 -12.05
CA TRP A 185 -6.44 -13.14 -11.62
C TRP A 185 -5.61 -13.88 -12.67
N ASP A 186 -6.28 -14.58 -13.58
CA ASP A 186 -5.78 -15.27 -14.77
C ASP A 186 -6.81 -15.16 -15.92
N GLU A 187 -6.47 -15.70 -17.09
CA GLU A 187 -7.37 -15.78 -18.25
C GLU A 187 -8.40 -16.92 -18.13
N ASP A 188 -8.04 -17.99 -17.41
CA ASP A 188 -8.84 -19.21 -17.25
C ASP A 188 -9.86 -19.14 -16.08
N GLY A 189 -9.75 -18.14 -15.20
CA GLY A 189 -10.58 -18.00 -14.00
C GLY A 189 -10.32 -19.04 -12.89
N LYS A 190 -9.16 -19.72 -12.93
CA LYS A 190 -8.81 -20.80 -11.97
C LYS A 190 -8.02 -20.27 -10.79
N LYS A 191 -7.10 -19.34 -11.06
CA LYS A 191 -6.35 -18.61 -10.05
C LYS A 191 -7.29 -17.66 -9.31
N PHE A 192 -7.09 -17.52 -8.01
CA PHE A 192 -7.72 -16.42 -7.26
C PHE A 192 -6.86 -15.96 -6.09
N ILE A 193 -7.05 -14.72 -5.68
CA ILE A 193 -6.58 -14.16 -4.40
C ILE A 193 -7.80 -13.59 -3.68
N LYS A 194 -7.86 -13.78 -2.35
CA LYS A 194 -8.94 -13.31 -1.47
C LYS A 194 -8.37 -12.84 -0.14
N VAL A 195 -9.12 -11.98 0.55
CA VAL A 195 -8.86 -11.61 1.95
C VAL A 195 -9.30 -12.77 2.85
N SER A 196 -8.37 -13.32 3.65
CA SER A 196 -8.64 -14.34 4.67
C SER A 196 -8.89 -13.73 6.05
N GLU A 197 -8.31 -12.57 6.33
CA GLU A 197 -8.46 -11.86 7.61
C GLU A 197 -8.21 -10.35 7.45
N VAL A 198 -8.71 -9.58 8.41
CA VAL A 198 -8.57 -8.12 8.49
C VAL A 198 -7.96 -7.79 9.85
N VAL A 199 -6.71 -7.34 9.86
CA VAL A 199 -5.97 -7.04 11.08
C VAL A 199 -6.01 -5.53 11.34
N PHE A 200 -6.52 -5.14 12.51
CA PHE A 200 -6.56 -3.74 12.92
C PHE A 200 -5.23 -3.36 13.61
N THR A 201 -4.39 -2.60 12.92
CA THR A 201 -3.06 -2.22 13.41
C THR A 201 -3.07 -0.99 14.32
N SER A 202 -4.10 -0.17 14.25
CA SER A 202 -4.32 0.92 15.20
C SER A 202 -5.82 1.21 15.37
N LYS A 203 -6.19 1.71 16.55
CA LYS A 203 -7.54 2.18 16.88
C LYS A 203 -7.43 3.41 17.77
N ILE A 204 -7.90 4.56 17.30
CA ILE A 204 -7.97 5.81 18.05
C ILE A 204 -9.40 6.32 17.95
N ILE A 205 -10.01 6.66 19.09
CA ILE A 205 -11.35 7.24 19.19
C ILE A 205 -11.18 8.63 19.82
N GLN A 206 -11.72 9.68 19.19
CA GLN A 206 -11.70 11.07 19.65
C GLN A 206 -13.12 11.67 19.57
#